data_AF-A0AAD7MKD9-F1
#
_entry.id   AF-A0AAD7MKD9-F1
#
_cell.length_a   1.000
_cell.length_b   1.000
_cell.length_c   1.000
_cell.angle_alpha   90.00
_cell.angle_beta   90.00
_cell.angle_gamma   90.00
#
_symmetry.space_group_name_H-M   'P 1'
#
loop_
_entity.id
_entity.type
_entity.pdbx_description
1 polymer ?
#
loop_
_entity_poly.entity_id
_entity_poly.type
_entity_poly.pdbx_seq_one_letter_code
_entity_poly.pdbx_strand_id
1 'polypeptide(L)'
;MSFVFAPTASDSRRPTAARKIHIRRLYDVMHVCIQRNDLQRATKAWSILARCKEVNWRTMWSTSVHILAENLDESEKAPHKIEFLRVMMLQHPDDREAILKELVLRLILSGQNREALDELELYLPSFPYQDDPLLHTYAGLIAIYTAQPLSGVASFNPIFLRNAQAHFERAKSLDPDNEIADAFLWKVRKLHSLTVAW
;
A
#
# COMPACT_ATOMS: atom_id res chain seq x y z
N MET A 1 -11.59 26.11 -17.65
CA MET A 1 -10.37 25.36 -18.02
C MET A 1 -9.59 26.20 -19.02
N SER A 2 -8.47 26.79 -18.61
CA SER A 2 -7.65 27.67 -19.46
C SER A 2 -6.27 27.04 -19.66
N PHE A 3 -6.00 26.53 -20.85
CA PHE A 3 -4.69 26.07 -21.29
C PHE A 3 -3.85 27.30 -21.69
N VAL A 4 -2.79 27.60 -20.93
CA VAL A 4 -1.87 28.69 -21.27
C VAL A 4 -0.65 28.08 -21.98
N PHE A 5 -0.64 28.22 -23.31
CA PHE A 5 0.54 27.99 -24.13
C PHE A 5 1.64 29.00 -23.77
N ALA A 6 2.90 28.62 -24.01
CA ALA A 6 4.12 29.33 -23.63
C ALA A 6 4.12 30.85 -23.93
N PRO A 7 4.82 31.68 -23.14
CA PRO A 7 5.13 33.04 -23.56
C PRO A 7 6.19 32.99 -24.67
N THR A 8 5.85 33.62 -25.79
CA THR A 8 6.77 33.95 -26.88
C THR A 8 7.66 35.14 -26.48
N ALA A 9 8.91 35.08 -26.94
CA ALA A 9 9.89 36.17 -27.06
C ALA A 9 10.74 36.54 -25.82
N SER A 10 12.05 36.40 -26.05
CA SER A 10 13.15 37.28 -25.63
C SER A 10 13.12 37.83 -24.20
N ASP A 11 13.66 37.05 -23.25
CA ASP A 11 14.37 37.65 -22.12
C ASP A 11 15.45 36.69 -21.62
N SER A 12 16.71 37.03 -21.88
CA SER A 12 17.91 36.27 -21.46
C SER A 12 18.16 36.34 -19.94
N ARG A 13 17.22 36.88 -19.18
CA ARG A 13 17.19 36.92 -17.72
C ARG A 13 15.94 36.20 -17.19
N ARG A 14 16.00 34.87 -17.02
CA ARG A 14 15.36 34.07 -15.94
C ARG A 14 15.48 32.56 -16.25
N PRO A 15 16.69 31.95 -16.19
CA PRO A 15 16.86 30.50 -16.33
C PRO A 15 15.93 29.71 -15.38
N THR A 16 15.67 30.27 -14.20
CA THR A 16 14.78 29.71 -13.17
C THR A 16 13.30 29.69 -13.59
N ALA A 17 12.83 30.64 -14.40
CA ALA A 17 11.43 30.68 -14.83
C ALA A 17 11.16 29.65 -15.93
N ALA A 18 12.06 29.55 -16.93
CA ALA A 18 11.96 28.54 -17.97
C ALA A 18 12.01 27.11 -17.38
N ARG A 19 12.96 26.85 -16.47
CA ARG A 19 13.07 25.56 -15.77
C ARG A 19 11.81 25.21 -14.97
N LYS A 20 11.25 26.16 -14.21
CA LYS A 20 9.98 25.97 -13.48
C LYS A 20 8.82 25.64 -14.42
N ILE A 21 8.73 26.30 -15.58
CA ILE A 21 7.71 26.01 -16.60
C ILE A 21 7.89 24.59 -17.16
N HIS A 22 9.13 24.17 -17.46
CA HIS A 22 9.40 22.82 -17.94
C HIS A 22 9.05 21.75 -16.90
N ILE A 23 9.41 21.95 -15.63
CA ILE A 23 9.06 21.04 -14.54
C ILE A 23 7.53 20.92 -14.42
N ARG A 24 6.80 22.04 -14.44
CA ARG A 24 5.33 22.04 -14.42
C ARG A 24 4.74 21.29 -15.61
N ARG A 25 5.20 21.56 -16.83
CA ARG A 25 4.73 20.85 -18.02
C ARG A 25 5.02 19.36 -17.95
N LEU A 26 6.15 18.99 -17.36
CA LEU A 26 6.52 17.58 -17.21
C LEU A 26 5.60 16.87 -16.21
N TYR A 27 5.15 17.54 -15.14
CA TYR A 27 4.06 17.05 -14.29
C TYR A 27 2.75 16.87 -15.06
N ASP A 28 2.35 17.88 -15.83
CA ASP A 28 1.11 17.83 -16.61
C ASP A 28 1.14 16.66 -17.61
N VAL A 29 2.24 16.49 -18.33
CA VAL A 29 2.45 15.38 -19.26
C VAL A 29 2.40 14.05 -18.54
N MET A 30 3.08 13.91 -17.39
CA MET A 30 3.07 12.68 -16.60
C MET A 30 1.64 12.32 -16.17
N HIS A 31 0.87 13.25 -15.61
CA HIS A 31 -0.49 12.99 -15.17
C HIS A 31 -1.45 12.67 -16.32
N VAL A 32 -1.32 13.35 -17.46
CA VAL A 32 -2.11 13.02 -18.66
C VAL A 32 -1.76 11.62 -19.19
N CYS A 33 -0.48 11.24 -19.18
CA CYS A 33 -0.05 9.89 -19.54
C CYS A 33 -0.65 8.83 -18.60
N ILE A 34 -0.65 9.07 -17.27
CA ILE A 34 -1.28 8.19 -16.29
C ILE A 34 -2.79 8.03 -16.59
N GLN A 35 -3.51 9.14 -16.80
CA GLN A 35 -4.94 9.11 -17.10
C GLN A 35 -5.28 8.37 -18.40
N ARG A 36 -4.37 8.36 -19.37
CA ARG A 36 -4.52 7.65 -20.64
C ARG A 36 -3.99 6.20 -20.59
N ASN A 37 -3.55 5.74 -19.43
CA ASN A 37 -2.89 4.45 -19.25
C ASN A 37 -1.62 4.28 -20.13
N ASP A 38 -1.00 5.39 -20.58
CA ASP A 38 0.29 5.38 -21.28
C ASP A 38 1.42 5.45 -20.25
N LEU A 39 1.54 4.36 -19.49
CA LEU A 39 2.42 4.30 -18.34
C LEU A 39 3.90 4.30 -18.74
N GLN A 40 4.26 3.78 -19.93
CA GLN A 40 5.63 3.85 -20.44
C GLN A 40 6.13 5.29 -20.57
N ARG A 41 5.29 6.20 -21.10
CA ARG A 41 5.64 7.62 -21.19
C ARG A 41 5.60 8.29 -19.82
N ALA A 42 4.68 7.91 -18.95
CA ALA A 42 4.63 8.40 -17.57
C ALA A 42 5.92 8.05 -16.81
N THR A 43 6.43 6.81 -16.89
CA THR A 43 7.69 6.38 -16.26
C THR A 43 8.87 7.20 -16.77
N LYS A 44 8.94 7.48 -18.08
CA LYS A 44 10.00 8.34 -18.65
C LYS A 44 9.92 9.76 -18.10
N ALA A 45 8.73 10.37 -18.09
CA ALA A 45 8.52 11.71 -17.53
C ALA A 45 8.91 11.77 -16.05
N TRP A 46 8.49 10.76 -15.27
CA TRP A 46 8.84 10.60 -13.87
C TRP A 46 10.35 10.48 -13.64
N SER A 47 11.06 9.67 -14.44
CA SER A 47 12.52 9.51 -14.30
C SER A 47 13.29 10.83 -14.47
N ILE A 48 12.73 11.77 -15.24
CA ILE A 48 13.29 13.11 -15.41
C ILE A 48 12.92 13.99 -14.21
N LEU A 49 11.67 13.94 -13.74
CA LEU A 49 11.21 14.67 -12.55
C LEU A 49 11.99 14.29 -11.30
N ALA A 50 12.19 12.99 -11.04
CA ALA A 50 12.89 12.48 -9.86
C ALA A 50 14.36 12.93 -9.77
N ARG A 51 14.98 13.29 -10.89
CA ARG A 51 16.35 13.83 -10.95
C ARG A 51 16.41 15.36 -10.77
N CYS A 52 15.27 16.04 -10.77
CA CYS A 52 15.21 17.49 -10.58
C CYS A 52 15.29 17.83 -9.09
N LYS A 53 16.24 18.68 -8.70
CA LYS A 53 16.46 19.07 -7.28
C LYS A 53 15.27 19.80 -6.67
N GLU A 54 14.46 20.44 -7.49
CA GLU A 54 13.28 21.20 -7.08
C GLU A 54 12.05 20.30 -6.81
N VAL A 55 12.13 19.03 -7.21
CA VAL A 55 11.05 18.07 -7.07
C VAL A 55 11.31 17.23 -5.84
N ASN A 56 10.43 17.34 -4.84
CA ASN A 56 10.42 16.40 -3.73
C ASN A 56 9.74 15.12 -4.18
N TRP A 57 10.50 14.23 -4.82
CA TRP A 57 9.94 12.98 -5.36
C TRP A 57 9.42 12.05 -4.25
N ARG A 58 9.91 12.18 -3.01
CA ARG A 58 9.52 11.33 -1.86
C ARG A 58 8.06 11.49 -1.50
N THR A 59 7.51 12.71 -1.62
CA THR A 59 6.09 12.99 -1.35
C THR A 59 5.16 12.45 -2.44
N MET A 60 5.72 11.86 -3.49
CA MET A 60 4.98 11.28 -4.62
C MET A 60 5.28 9.79 -4.75
N TRP A 61 5.58 9.13 -3.64
CA TRP A 61 5.84 7.70 -3.61
C TRP A 61 4.67 6.87 -4.15
N SER A 62 3.42 7.27 -3.90
CA SER A 62 2.22 6.59 -4.43
C SER A 62 2.16 6.63 -5.95
N THR A 63 2.47 7.80 -6.54
CA THR A 63 2.61 7.96 -8.00
C THR A 63 3.75 7.09 -8.51
N SER A 64 4.86 7.04 -7.79
CA SER A 64 6.02 6.21 -8.13
C SER A 64 5.66 4.74 -8.17
N VAL A 65 4.98 4.21 -7.14
CA VAL A 65 4.54 2.80 -7.07
C VAL A 65 3.60 2.46 -8.21
N HIS A 66 2.71 3.38 -8.58
CA HIS A 66 1.75 3.18 -9.67
C HIS A 66 2.44 2.99 -11.02
N ILE A 67 3.48 3.79 -11.30
CA ILE A 67 4.20 3.77 -12.59
C ILE A 67 5.47 2.89 -12.58
N LEU A 68 5.88 2.38 -11.42
CA LEU A 68 7.09 1.58 -11.27
C LEU A 68 6.93 0.23 -11.97
N ALA A 69 8.00 -0.21 -12.61
CA ALA A 69 8.14 -1.54 -13.20
C ALA A 69 7.09 -1.86 -14.30
N GLU A 70 6.38 -0.87 -14.84
CA GLU A 70 5.30 -1.15 -15.78
C GLU A 70 5.76 -1.75 -17.12
N ASN A 71 7.05 -1.65 -17.42
CA ASN A 71 7.67 -2.30 -18.58
C ASN A 71 8.05 -3.77 -18.32
N LEU A 72 7.88 -4.29 -17.10
CA LEU A 72 8.19 -5.67 -16.72
C LEU A 72 6.92 -6.52 -16.72
N ASP A 73 7.08 -7.84 -16.74
CA ASP A 73 5.98 -8.77 -16.55
C ASP A 73 5.44 -8.70 -15.12
N GLU A 74 4.15 -8.98 -14.90
CA GLU A 74 3.50 -8.88 -13.58
C GLU A 74 4.24 -9.64 -12.47
N SER A 75 4.82 -10.80 -12.79
CA SER A 75 5.64 -11.60 -11.87
C SER A 75 6.89 -10.84 -11.38
N GLU A 76 7.49 -10.01 -12.24
CA GLU A 76 8.66 -9.20 -11.92
C GLU A 76 8.30 -7.83 -11.36
N LYS A 77 7.09 -7.32 -11.61
CA LYS A 77 6.61 -6.03 -11.06
C LYS A 77 6.52 -6.04 -9.54
N ALA A 78 5.96 -7.11 -8.98
CA ALA A 78 5.71 -7.25 -7.55
C ALA A 78 6.97 -7.04 -6.69
N PRO A 79 8.09 -7.78 -6.90
CA PRO A 79 9.29 -7.62 -6.07
C PRO A 79 9.90 -6.22 -6.16
N HIS A 80 9.89 -5.58 -7.34
CA HIS A 80 10.40 -4.21 -7.50
C HIS A 80 9.56 -3.19 -6.72
N LYS A 81 8.23 -3.34 -6.71
CA LYS A 81 7.32 -2.48 -5.93
C LYS A 81 7.49 -2.69 -4.43
N ILE A 82 7.65 -3.94 -3.99
CA ILE A 82 7.90 -4.28 -2.57
C ILE A 82 9.22 -3.67 -2.10
N GLU A 83 10.32 -3.85 -2.85
CA GLU A 83 11.62 -3.29 -2.48
C GLU A 83 11.60 -1.76 -2.45
N PHE A 84 10.93 -1.13 -3.44
CA PHE A 84 10.74 0.31 -3.43
C PHE A 84 9.99 0.80 -2.19
N LEU A 85 8.91 0.11 -1.79
CA LEU A 85 8.12 0.46 -0.61
C LEU A 85 8.93 0.30 0.69
N ARG A 86 9.75 -0.76 0.81
CA ARG A 86 10.67 -0.95 1.95
C ARG A 86 11.66 0.21 2.08
N VAL A 87 12.27 0.61 0.96
CA VAL A 87 13.16 1.78 0.93
C VAL A 87 12.41 3.05 1.32
N MET A 88 11.16 3.22 0.86
CA MET A 88 10.33 4.37 1.19
C MET A 88 9.96 4.44 2.68
N MET A 89 9.68 3.32 3.34
CA MET A 89 9.41 3.29 4.79
C MET A 89 10.59 3.84 5.62
N LEU A 90 11.82 3.55 5.21
CA LEU A 90 13.02 4.07 5.87
C LEU A 90 13.20 5.57 5.61
N GLN A 91 12.83 6.01 4.41
CA GLN A 91 13.13 7.32 3.87
C GLN A 91 12.07 8.39 4.11
N HIS A 92 10.83 7.99 4.41
CA HIS A 92 9.72 8.90 4.62
C HIS A 92 8.92 8.49 5.88
N PRO A 93 9.38 8.90 7.08
CA PRO A 93 8.78 8.47 8.34
C PRO A 93 7.33 8.93 8.52
N ASP A 94 6.97 10.08 7.97
CA ASP A 94 5.65 10.70 8.14
C ASP A 94 4.52 9.87 7.49
N ASP A 95 4.81 9.22 6.36
CA ASP A 95 3.84 8.41 5.61
C ASP A 95 3.97 6.90 5.89
N ARG A 96 4.75 6.48 6.90
CA ARG A 96 5.04 5.06 7.12
C ARG A 96 3.80 4.18 7.25
N GLU A 97 2.74 4.67 7.89
CA GLU A 97 1.48 3.93 8.03
C GLU A 97 0.83 3.67 6.66
N ALA A 98 0.75 4.69 5.80
CA ALA A 98 0.22 4.56 4.44
C ALA A 98 1.09 3.66 3.56
N ILE A 99 2.42 3.78 3.69
CA ILE A 99 3.37 2.94 2.96
C ILE A 99 3.26 1.48 3.43
N LEU A 100 3.11 1.23 4.74
CA LEU A 100 2.94 -0.11 5.31
C LEU A 100 1.65 -0.77 4.81
N LYS A 101 0.53 -0.03 4.78
CA LYS A 101 -0.75 -0.52 4.20
C LYS A 101 -0.57 -1.00 2.77
N GLU A 102 0.08 -0.20 1.93
CA GLU A 102 0.35 -0.55 0.54
C GLU A 102 1.32 -1.74 0.45
N LEU A 103 2.38 -1.79 1.26
CA LEU A 103 3.34 -2.89 1.29
C LEU A 103 2.65 -4.23 1.63
N VAL A 104 1.85 -4.25 2.68
CA VAL A 104 1.09 -5.44 3.11
C VAL A 104 0.14 -5.88 2.00
N LEU A 105 -0.60 -4.95 1.38
CA LEU A 105 -1.49 -5.28 0.27
C LEU A 105 -0.72 -5.91 -0.91
N ARG A 106 0.46 -5.39 -1.26
CA ARG A 106 1.30 -5.94 -2.32
C ARG A 106 1.81 -7.34 -1.99
N LEU A 107 2.19 -7.60 -0.75
CA LEU A 107 2.61 -8.92 -0.28
C LEU A 107 1.44 -9.93 -0.32
N ILE A 108 0.22 -9.51 0.03
CA ILE A 108 -0.98 -10.36 -0.10
C ILE A 108 -1.23 -10.70 -1.58
N LEU A 109 -1.18 -9.70 -2.47
CA LEU A 109 -1.42 -9.89 -3.91
C LEU A 109 -0.35 -10.76 -4.59
N SER A 110 0.90 -10.75 -4.09
CA SER A 110 1.96 -11.66 -4.55
C SER A 110 1.89 -13.06 -3.94
N GLY A 111 0.91 -13.32 -3.06
CA GLY A 111 0.76 -14.59 -2.35
C GLY A 111 1.74 -14.78 -1.19
N GLN A 112 2.56 -13.79 -0.88
CA GLN A 112 3.55 -13.78 0.22
C GLN A 112 2.88 -13.49 1.57
N ASN A 113 1.81 -14.21 1.90
CA ASN A 113 0.98 -13.98 3.08
C ASN A 113 1.75 -14.13 4.40
N ARG A 114 2.76 -15.01 4.47
CA ARG A 114 3.58 -15.16 5.67
C ARG A 114 4.45 -13.93 5.93
N GLU A 115 5.11 -13.45 4.89
CA GLU A 115 5.93 -12.23 4.96
C GLU A 115 5.08 -11.00 5.29
N ALA A 116 3.86 -10.92 4.74
CA ALA A 116 2.90 -9.88 5.11
C ALA A 116 2.53 -9.91 6.60
N LEU A 117 2.34 -11.10 7.16
CA LEU A 117 2.04 -11.26 8.59
C LEU A 117 3.25 -10.88 9.46
N ASP A 118 4.45 -11.31 9.09
CA ASP A 118 5.67 -11.00 9.83
C ASP A 118 5.92 -9.48 9.88
N GLU A 119 5.70 -8.76 8.77
CA GLU A 119 5.79 -7.29 8.72
C GLU A 119 4.73 -6.63 9.61
N LEU A 120 3.49 -7.13 9.59
CA LEU A 120 2.43 -6.62 10.47
C LEU A 120 2.75 -6.85 11.95
N GLU A 121 3.20 -8.05 12.32
CA GLU A 121 3.58 -8.38 13.70
C GLU A 121 4.77 -7.52 14.20
N LEU A 122 5.67 -7.12 13.29
CA LEU A 122 6.77 -6.22 13.60
C LEU A 122 6.29 -4.79 13.93
N TYR A 123 5.36 -4.24 13.14
CA TYR A 123 4.95 -2.83 13.27
C TYR A 123 3.74 -2.60 14.19
N LEU A 124 2.77 -3.52 14.23
CA LEU A 124 1.53 -3.36 15.01
C LEU A 124 1.71 -3.02 16.50
N PRO A 125 2.74 -3.52 17.22
CA PRO A 125 2.94 -3.16 18.62
C PRO A 125 3.36 -1.70 18.84
N SER A 126 3.80 -1.00 17.78
CA SER A 126 4.33 0.36 17.87
C SER A 126 3.26 1.42 17.52
N PHE A 127 3.34 2.58 18.16
CA PHE A 127 2.59 3.76 17.72
C PHE A 127 3.16 4.30 16.39
N PRO A 128 2.33 4.70 15.40
CA PRO A 128 0.87 4.82 15.42
C PRO A 128 0.09 3.56 14.97
N TYR A 129 0.78 2.50 14.52
CA TYR A 129 0.16 1.33 13.88
C TYR A 129 -0.80 0.55 14.79
N GLN A 130 -0.57 0.56 16.10
CA GLN A 130 -1.42 -0.12 17.08
C GLN A 130 -2.87 0.37 17.09
N ASP A 131 -3.11 1.61 16.65
CA ASP A 131 -4.39 2.30 16.68
C ASP A 131 -5.10 2.26 15.31
N ASP A 132 -4.52 1.53 14.35
CA ASP A 132 -5.07 1.40 13.01
C ASP A 132 -5.97 0.15 12.88
N PRO A 133 -7.30 0.31 12.74
CA PRO A 133 -8.22 -0.82 12.62
C PRO A 133 -8.00 -1.65 11.34
N LEU A 134 -7.54 -1.02 10.25
CA LEU A 134 -7.34 -1.70 8.97
C LEU A 134 -6.14 -2.65 9.04
N LEU A 135 -5.04 -2.24 9.68
CA LEU A 135 -3.87 -3.11 9.86
C LEU A 135 -4.19 -4.34 10.72
N HIS A 136 -4.98 -4.17 11.79
CA HIS A 136 -5.49 -5.30 12.58
C HIS A 136 -6.42 -6.19 11.76
N THR A 137 -7.27 -5.60 10.90
CA THR A 137 -8.14 -6.38 10.00
C THR A 137 -7.32 -7.22 9.01
N TYR A 138 -6.27 -6.66 8.41
CA TYR A 138 -5.37 -7.42 7.53
C TYR A 138 -4.64 -8.53 8.28
N ALA A 139 -4.09 -8.27 9.46
CA ALA A 139 -3.45 -9.29 10.29
C ALA A 139 -4.41 -10.45 10.61
N GLY A 140 -5.65 -10.12 11.00
CA GLY A 140 -6.69 -11.11 11.28
C GLY A 140 -7.04 -11.97 10.06
N LEU A 141 -7.23 -11.35 8.90
CA LEU A 141 -7.56 -12.05 7.65
C LEU A 141 -6.41 -12.95 7.19
N ILE A 142 -5.17 -12.46 7.24
CA ILE A 142 -3.99 -13.25 6.88
C ILE A 142 -3.82 -14.42 7.85
N ALA A 143 -4.02 -14.21 9.15
CA ALA A 143 -3.95 -15.27 10.15
C ALA A 143 -5.01 -16.36 9.93
N ILE A 144 -6.25 -16.00 9.52
CA ILE A 144 -7.24 -17.01 9.10
C ILE A 144 -6.76 -17.78 7.89
N TYR A 145 -6.24 -17.08 6.89
CA TYR A 145 -5.76 -17.71 5.66
C TYR A 145 -4.62 -18.70 5.94
N THR A 146 -3.66 -18.33 6.79
CA THR A 146 -2.56 -19.22 7.19
C THR A 146 -3.00 -20.34 8.12
N ALA A 147 -4.10 -20.19 8.84
CA ALA A 147 -4.69 -21.26 9.65
C ALA A 147 -5.32 -22.38 8.81
N GLN A 148 -5.63 -22.13 7.53
CA GLN A 148 -6.26 -23.12 6.67
C GLN A 148 -5.34 -24.32 6.44
N PRO A 149 -5.87 -25.55 6.50
CA PRO A 149 -5.10 -26.74 6.22
C PRO A 149 -4.76 -26.81 4.72
N LEU A 150 -3.50 -27.13 4.38
CA LEU A 150 -3.04 -27.32 3.00
C LEU A 150 -3.78 -28.47 2.28
N SER A 151 -4.31 -29.41 3.05
CA SER A 151 -5.12 -30.54 2.60
C SER A 151 -6.37 -30.60 3.46
N GLY A 152 -7.57 -30.60 2.88
CA GLY A 152 -8.87 -30.53 3.57
C GLY A 152 -9.20 -31.65 4.57
N VAL A 153 -8.23 -32.49 4.90
CA VAL A 153 -8.30 -33.55 5.91
C VAL A 153 -7.77 -33.07 7.27
N ALA A 154 -6.92 -32.04 7.31
CA ALA A 154 -6.38 -31.51 8.56
C ALA A 154 -7.30 -30.45 9.17
N SER A 155 -7.33 -30.37 10.51
CA SER A 155 -8.02 -29.30 11.22
C SER A 155 -7.26 -27.97 11.08
N PHE A 156 -7.98 -26.85 11.21
CA PHE A 156 -7.36 -25.53 11.26
C PHE A 156 -6.32 -25.44 12.38
N ASN A 157 -5.28 -24.64 12.16
CA ASN A 157 -4.30 -24.37 13.21
C ASN A 157 -4.92 -23.45 14.30
N PRO A 158 -5.07 -23.93 15.55
CA PRO A 158 -5.75 -23.17 16.61
C PRO A 158 -4.97 -21.93 17.04
N ILE A 159 -3.65 -21.90 16.86
CA ILE A 159 -2.81 -20.74 17.24
C ILE A 159 -3.15 -19.55 16.35
N PHE A 160 -3.14 -19.76 15.03
CA PHE A 160 -3.47 -18.70 14.07
C PHE A 160 -4.93 -18.26 14.17
N LEU A 161 -5.87 -19.16 14.47
CA LEU A 161 -7.26 -18.78 14.72
C LEU A 161 -7.43 -17.91 15.97
N ARG A 162 -6.72 -18.24 17.06
CA ARG A 162 -6.71 -17.42 18.26
C ARG A 162 -6.09 -16.04 18.01
N ASN A 163 -4.98 -15.99 17.28
CA ASN A 163 -4.34 -14.72 16.90
C ASN A 163 -5.27 -13.88 16.03
N ALA A 164 -5.94 -14.50 15.05
CA ALA A 164 -6.94 -13.85 14.22
C ALA A 164 -8.06 -13.24 15.07
N GLN A 165 -8.60 -14.00 16.03
CA GLN A 165 -9.63 -13.49 16.95
C GLN A 165 -9.15 -12.26 17.73
N ALA A 166 -7.94 -12.30 18.29
CA ALA A 166 -7.38 -11.16 19.03
C ALA A 166 -7.26 -9.91 18.15
N HIS A 167 -6.81 -10.06 16.89
CA HIS A 167 -6.74 -8.95 15.94
C HIS A 167 -8.13 -8.40 15.58
N PHE A 168 -9.13 -9.24 15.34
CA PHE A 168 -10.49 -8.76 15.06
C PHE A 168 -11.15 -8.10 16.28
N GLU A 169 -10.90 -8.60 17.49
CA GLU A 169 -11.36 -7.94 18.73
C GLU A 169 -10.74 -6.55 18.87
N ARG A 170 -9.43 -6.43 18.58
CA ARG A 170 -8.75 -5.13 18.57
C ARG A 170 -9.28 -4.21 17.47
N ALA A 171 -9.46 -4.71 16.25
CA ALA A 171 -10.04 -3.96 15.14
C ALA A 171 -11.43 -3.42 15.50
N LYS A 172 -12.30 -4.25 16.07
CA LYS A 172 -13.64 -3.86 16.53
C LYS A 172 -13.60 -2.82 17.66
N SER A 173 -12.61 -2.91 18.55
CA SER A 173 -12.45 -1.93 19.63
C SER A 173 -12.06 -0.54 19.13
N LEU A 174 -11.35 -0.48 18.00
CA LEU A 174 -10.90 0.76 17.36
C LEU A 174 -11.95 1.30 16.38
N ASP A 175 -12.62 0.40 15.65
CA ASP A 175 -13.68 0.69 14.70
C ASP A 175 -14.91 -0.19 14.97
N PRO A 176 -15.91 0.32 15.71
CA PRO A 176 -17.11 -0.43 16.05
C PRO A 176 -17.96 -0.84 14.85
N ASP A 177 -17.82 -0.16 13.70
CA ASP A 177 -18.61 -0.39 12.49
C ASP A 177 -17.90 -1.35 11.52
N ASN A 178 -16.79 -1.98 11.94
CA ASN A 178 -16.03 -2.92 11.13
C ASN A 178 -16.81 -4.22 10.87
N GLU A 179 -17.51 -4.28 9.74
CA GLU A 179 -18.34 -5.42 9.33
C GLU A 179 -17.57 -6.75 9.27
N ILE A 180 -16.28 -6.72 8.90
CA ILE A 180 -15.45 -7.92 8.76
C ILE A 180 -15.17 -8.52 10.13
N ALA A 181 -14.73 -7.69 11.09
CA ALA A 181 -14.51 -8.11 12.47
C ALA A 181 -15.82 -8.63 13.10
N ASP A 182 -16.92 -7.95 12.84
CA ASP A 182 -18.25 -8.31 13.34
C ASP A 182 -18.71 -9.66 12.82
N ALA A 183 -18.62 -9.88 11.50
CA ALA A 183 -18.99 -11.14 10.88
C ALA A 183 -18.15 -12.31 11.41
N PHE A 184 -16.83 -12.12 11.59
CA PHE A 184 -15.96 -13.16 12.13
C PHE A 184 -16.30 -13.50 13.59
N LEU A 185 -16.37 -12.49 14.46
CA LEU A 185 -16.64 -12.69 15.89
C LEU A 185 -18.02 -13.28 16.13
N TRP A 186 -19.03 -12.89 15.34
CA TRP A 186 -20.34 -13.51 15.38
C TRP A 186 -20.27 -15.01 15.06
N LYS A 187 -19.53 -15.39 14.01
CA LYS A 187 -19.37 -16.78 13.61
C LYS A 187 -18.68 -17.62 14.69
N VAL A 188 -17.63 -17.09 15.32
CA VAL A 188 -16.93 -17.74 16.44
C VAL A 188 -17.88 -17.96 17.63
N ARG A 189 -18.66 -16.95 18.03
CA ARG A 189 -19.65 -17.07 19.11
C ARG A 189 -20.72 -18.12 18.81
N LYS A 190 -21.22 -18.14 17.58
CA LYS A 190 -22.21 -19.13 17.12
C LYS A 190 -21.65 -20.55 17.23
N LEU A 191 -20.40 -20.76 16.81
CA LEU A 191 -19.74 -22.06 16.93
C LEU A 191 -19.61 -22.50 18.39
N HIS A 192 -19.14 -21.62 19.28
CA HIS A 192 -19.04 -21.95 20.72
C HIS A 192 -20.40 -22.30 21.34
N SER A 193 -21.47 -21.60 20.96
CA SER A 193 -22.83 -21.92 21.45
C SER A 193 -23.33 -23.29 21.03
N LEU A 194 -22.85 -23.81 19.89
CA LEU A 194 -23.22 -25.15 19.39
C LEU A 194 -22.42 -26.26 20.08
N THR A 195 -21.18 -25.99 20.51
CA THR A 195 -20.33 -26.98 21.18
C THR A 195 -20.73 -27.22 22.64
N VAL A 196 -21.36 -26.25 23.31
CA VAL A 196 -21.78 -26.33 24.72
C VAL A 196 -23.17 -26.95 24.89
N ALA A 197 -23.93 -27.12 23.80
CA ALA A 197 -25.30 -27.64 23.82
C ALA A 197 -25.40 -29.19 23.78
N TRP A 198 -24.29 -29.91 23.97
CA TRP A 198 -24.23 -31.39 23.99
C TRP A 198 -23.60 -31.90 25.29
#